data_AF-A0A444L6B4-F1
#
_entry.id   AF-A0A444L6B4-F1
#
_cell.length_a   1.000
_cell.length_b   1.000
_cell.length_c   1.000
_cell.angle_alpha   90.00
_cell.angle_beta   90.00
_cell.angle_gamma   90.00
#
_symmetry.space_group_name_H-M   'P 1'
#
loop_
_entity.id
_entity.type
_entity.pdbx_description
1 polymer ?
#
loop_
_entity_poly.entity_id
_entity_poly.type
_entity_poly.pdbx_seq_one_letter_code
_entity_poly.pdbx_strand_id
1 'polypeptide(L)' 'MKGTTSFGRRNRGKTHVSCRRCGRHSYNVRDKFCSACGFGKTPKMRN' A
#
# COMPACT_ATOMS: atom_id res chain seq x y z
N MET A 1 25.24 -11.47 6.56
CA MET A 1 25.05 -10.59 5.37
C MET A 1 23.62 -10.79 4.84
N LYS A 2 22.79 -9.72 4.75
CA LYS A 2 21.45 -9.82 4.12
C LYS A 2 21.63 -9.79 2.61
N GLY A 3 21.55 -10.95 1.96
CA GLY A 3 21.75 -11.11 0.52
C GLY A 3 20.46 -11.44 -0.25
N THR A 4 20.63 -11.85 -1.50
CA THR A 4 19.56 -12.25 -2.44
C THR A 4 18.56 -13.25 -1.85
N THR A 5 19.02 -14.16 -0.99
CA THR A 5 18.17 -15.14 -0.28
C THR A 5 17.04 -14.50 0.54
N SER A 6 17.23 -13.27 1.04
CA SER A 6 16.20 -12.54 1.81
C SER A 6 15.07 -11.98 0.94
N PHE A 7 15.28 -11.81 -0.37
CA PHE A 7 14.28 -11.25 -1.28
C PHE A 7 13.14 -12.24 -1.58
N GLY A 8 13.40 -13.55 -1.53
CA GLY A 8 12.37 -14.59 -1.74
C GLY A 8 11.23 -14.57 -0.70
N ARG A 9 11.44 -13.93 0.46
CA ARG A 9 10.40 -13.79 1.50
C ARG A 9 9.40 -12.66 1.23
N ARG A 10 9.62 -11.82 0.21
CA ARG A 10 8.78 -10.63 -0.07
C ARG A 10 7.50 -10.94 -0.86
N ASN A 11 7.34 -12.15 -1.36
CA ASN A 11 6.20 -12.55 -2.18
C ASN A 11 4.98 -13.02 -1.37
N ARG A 12 5.06 -13.05 -0.03
CA ARG A 12 4.03 -13.61 0.86
C ARG A 12 2.71 -12.84 0.90
N GLY A 13 2.68 -11.61 0.39
CA GLY A 13 1.45 -10.83 0.30
C GLY A 13 1.70 -9.40 -0.12
N LYS A 14 0.79 -8.85 -0.93
CA LYS A 14 0.84 -7.45 -1.32
C LYS A 14 0.34 -6.57 -0.18
N THR A 15 1.17 -5.64 0.26
CA THR A 15 0.78 -4.60 1.23
C THR A 15 -0.04 -3.51 0.58
N HIS A 16 0.29 -3.13 -0.65
CA HIS A 16 -0.43 -2.11 -1.42
C HIS A 16 -1.27 -2.75 -2.52
N VAL A 17 -2.47 -2.21 -2.73
CA VAL A 17 -3.39 -2.54 -3.81
C VAL A 17 -3.95 -1.26 -4.44
N SER A 18 -4.71 -1.40 -5.52
CA SER A 18 -5.41 -0.29 -6.17
C SER A 18 -6.41 0.39 -5.24
N CYS A 19 -6.28 1.71 -5.10
CA CYS A 19 -7.17 2.51 -4.28
C CYS A 19 -8.52 2.74 -4.97
N ARG A 20 -9.61 2.44 -4.26
CA ARG A 20 -10.98 2.64 -4.75
C ARG A 20 -11.36 4.11 -4.96
N ARG A 21 -10.62 5.07 -4.38
CA ARG A 21 -10.89 6.51 -4.54
C ARG A 21 -10.10 7.13 -5.71
N CYS A 22 -8.79 6.91 -5.77
CA CYS A 22 -7.90 7.58 -6.74
C CYS A 22 -7.29 6.67 -7.81
N GLY A 23 -7.60 5.37 -7.81
CA GLY A 23 -7.09 4.39 -8.79
C GLY A 23 -5.62 3.99 -8.61
N ARG A 24 -4.80 4.77 -7.89
CA ARG A 24 -3.38 4.47 -7.68
C ARG A 24 -3.16 3.21 -6.85
N HIS A 25 -2.10 2.45 -7.14
CA HIS A 25 -1.71 1.23 -6.42
C HIS A 25 -1.02 1.55 -5.07
N SER A 26 -1.74 2.29 -4.22
CA SER A 26 -1.22 2.90 -3.00
C SER A 26 -2.15 2.68 -1.80
N TYR A 27 -3.18 1.83 -1.91
CA TYR A 27 -4.04 1.48 -0.79
C TYR A 27 -3.41 0.37 0.04
N ASN A 28 -3.06 0.67 1.29
CA ASN A 28 -2.54 -0.32 2.22
C ASN A 28 -3.67 -1.17 2.77
N VAL A 29 -3.64 -2.48 2.51
CA VAL A 29 -4.69 -3.42 2.94
C VAL A 29 -4.66 -3.73 4.43
N ARG A 30 -3.47 -3.68 5.06
CA ARG A 30 -3.30 -3.95 6.50
C ARG A 30 -3.82 -2.78 7.32
N ASP A 31 -3.39 -1.58 6.97
CA ASP A 31 -3.73 -0.35 7.71
C ASP A 31 -5.01 0.32 7.19
N LYS A 32 -5.62 -0.23 6.13
CA LYS A 32 -6.87 0.21 5.50
C LYS A 32 -6.88 1.67 5.04
N PHE A 33 -5.74 2.23 4.65
CA PHE A 33 -5.66 3.61 4.13
C PHE A 33 -4.82 3.73 2.86
N CYS A 34 -5.12 4.74 2.04
CA CYS A 34 -4.33 5.10 0.86
C CYS A 34 -3.24 6.11 1.20
N SER A 35 -1.99 5.77 0.91
CA SER A 35 -0.85 6.67 1.11
C SER A 35 -0.84 7.84 0.11
N ALA A 36 -1.45 7.68 -1.06
CA ALA A 36 -1.51 8.74 -2.06
C ALA A 36 -2.62 9.75 -1.77
N CYS A 37 -3.89 9.32 -1.73
CA CYS A 37 -5.03 10.25 -1.62
C CYS A 37 -5.60 10.39 -0.21
N GLY A 38 -5.09 9.66 0.78
CA GLY A 38 -5.61 9.68 2.15
C GLY A 38 -6.92 8.90 2.37
N PHE A 39 -7.48 8.23 1.34
CA PHE A 39 -8.68 7.41 1.47
C PHE A 39 -8.59 6.41 2.62
N GLY A 40 -9.58 6.40 3.52
CA GLY A 40 -9.59 5.58 4.74
C GLY A 40 -9.02 6.27 5.99
N LYS A 41 -8.17 7.28 5.84
CA LYS A 41 -7.70 8.15 6.94
C LYS A 41 -8.41 9.50 6.99
N THR A 42 -8.64 10.10 5.83
CA THR A 42 -9.25 11.43 5.73
C THR A 42 -10.41 11.45 4.73
N PRO A 43 -11.48 12.23 5.02
CA PRO A 43 -12.54 12.46 4.06
C PRO A 43 -12.05 13.28 2.86
N LYS A 44 -11.17 14.25 3.10
CA LYS A 44 -10.53 15.08 2.07
C LYS A 44 -9.41 14.32 1.34
N MET A 45 -9.18 14.68 0.08
CA MET A 45 -8.05 14.19 -0.71
C MET A 45 -6.75 14.77 -0.15
N ARG A 46 -5.73 13.94 0.07
CA ARG A 46 -4.37 14.43 0.32
C ARG A 46 -3.86 15.02 -0.99
N ASN A 47 -3.52 16.31 -0.95
CA ASN A 47 -2.88 17.04 -2.03
C ASN A 47 -1.43 16.57 -2.18
#